data_AF-A0AA36CLX0-F1
#
_entry.id   AF-A0AA36CLX0-F1
#
_cell.length_a   1.000
_cell.length_b   1.000
_cell.length_c   1.000
_cell.angle_alpha   90.00
_cell.angle_beta   90.00
_cell.angle_gamma   90.00
#
_symmetry.space_group_name_H-M   'P 1'
#
loop_
_entity.id
_entity.type
_entity.pdbx_description
1 polymer ?
#
loop_
_entity_poly.entity_id
_entity_poly.type
_entity_poly.pdbx_seq_one_letter_code
_entity_poly.pdbx_strand_id
1 'polypeptide(L)'
;MVTGFTWLPSRSPKRNGRAASAEISTISAGRQLGDECARGGGLPHFLARCVNFIEKEGGLQTEGIYRIPGNQSQLAEVERQFASNSAPDLSSIELPLHVVATALKNFFTQLSEPVIPTVFQDPIAEAVAEDPAVVND
;
A
#
# COMPACT_ATOMS: atom_id res chain seq x y z
N MET A 1 -23.26 2.96 57.08
CA MET A 1 -24.37 3.50 56.26
C MET A 1 -23.77 4.05 54.97
N VAL A 2 -24.43 3.70 53.87
CA VAL A 2 -24.15 4.01 52.44
C VAL A 2 -23.94 5.50 52.17
N THR A 3 -23.06 5.98 51.29
CA THR A 3 -23.09 6.05 49.81
C THR A 3 -21.82 6.87 49.43
N GLY A 4 -21.08 6.73 48.33
CA GLY A 4 -21.37 6.31 46.97
C GLY A 4 -21.64 7.52 46.07
N PHE A 5 -20.64 8.00 45.31
CA PHE A 5 -20.80 8.74 44.04
C PHE A 5 -19.53 8.50 43.20
N THR A 6 -19.47 7.64 42.17
CA THR A 6 -20.26 7.49 40.92
C THR A 6 -20.10 8.62 39.89
N TRP A 7 -18.89 9.14 39.70
CA TRP A 7 -18.58 9.91 38.48
C TRP A 7 -17.11 9.79 38.07
N LEU A 8 -16.74 8.63 37.50
CA LEU A 8 -15.77 8.64 36.42
C LEU A 8 -16.06 7.46 35.49
N PRO A 9 -16.43 7.70 34.22
CA PRO A 9 -16.60 6.63 33.26
C PRO A 9 -15.30 5.84 33.15
N SER A 10 -15.45 4.53 33.32
CA SER A 10 -14.49 3.46 33.17
C SER A 10 -13.33 3.83 32.24
N ARG A 11 -12.15 4.01 32.84
CA ARG A 11 -10.88 4.10 32.11
C ARG A 11 -10.82 2.89 31.18
N SER A 12 -10.94 3.18 29.89
CA SER A 12 -10.94 2.16 28.84
C SER A 12 -9.71 1.26 29.00
N PRO A 13 -9.87 -0.07 28.87
CA PRO A 13 -8.74 -0.99 28.88
C PRO A 13 -7.70 -0.55 27.86
N LYS A 14 -6.47 -0.42 28.36
CA LYS A 14 -5.24 -0.18 27.61
C LYS A 14 -5.22 -1.10 26.39
N ARG A 15 -5.52 -0.57 25.20
CA ARG A 15 -5.46 -1.31 23.94
C ARG A 15 -3.98 -1.46 23.56
N ASN A 16 -3.26 -2.28 24.34
CA ASN A 16 -1.95 -2.79 24.01
C ASN A 16 -2.15 -3.95 23.03
N GLY A 17 -2.55 -3.59 21.83
CA GLY A 17 -2.57 -4.44 20.66
C GLY A 17 -2.04 -3.59 19.54
N ARG A 18 -0.71 -3.61 19.37
CA ARG A 18 -0.18 -3.60 18.00
C ARG A 18 -0.97 -4.72 17.34
N ALA A 19 -1.95 -4.38 16.51
CA ALA A 19 -2.49 -5.34 15.58
C ALA A 19 -1.26 -5.84 14.86
N ALA A 20 -0.88 -7.09 15.17
CA ALA A 20 0.13 -7.80 14.43
C ALA A 20 -0.20 -7.52 12.97
N SER A 21 0.74 -6.90 12.25
CA SER A 21 0.63 -6.76 10.81
C SER A 21 0.29 -8.17 10.34
N ALA A 22 -0.94 -8.36 9.90
CA ALA A 22 -1.30 -9.61 9.25
C ALA A 22 -0.21 -9.78 8.19
N GLU A 23 0.50 -10.90 8.28
CA GLU A 23 1.59 -11.29 7.41
C GLU A 23 1.01 -11.41 5.99
N ILE A 24 0.86 -10.27 5.34
CA ILE A 24 0.45 -10.12 3.96
C ILE A 24 1.78 -10.16 3.20
N SER A 25 2.22 -11.37 2.87
CA SER A 25 3.50 -11.58 2.20
C SER A 25 3.36 -12.73 1.22
N THR A 26 3.26 -12.44 -0.08
CA THR A 26 3.63 -13.44 -1.11
C THR A 26 4.04 -12.86 -2.47
N ILE A 27 3.59 -11.68 -2.89
CA ILE A 27 3.84 -11.25 -4.28
C ILE A 27 5.29 -10.77 -4.52
N SER A 28 5.82 -9.94 -3.63
CA SER A 28 7.18 -9.37 -3.77
C SER A 28 8.12 -9.68 -2.60
N ALA A 29 7.63 -10.38 -1.57
CA ALA A 29 8.39 -10.65 -0.35
C ALA A 29 9.76 -11.28 -0.65
N GLY A 30 10.83 -10.52 -0.42
CA GLY A 30 12.20 -10.97 -0.58
C GLY A 30 12.76 -10.98 -2.01
N ARG A 31 12.02 -10.48 -3.02
CA ARG A 31 12.49 -10.39 -4.41
C ARG A 31 13.07 -9.03 -4.73
N GLN A 32 14.10 -9.01 -5.58
CA GLN A 32 14.63 -7.76 -6.13
C GLN A 32 13.71 -7.25 -7.24
N LEU A 33 13.44 -5.94 -7.23
CA LEU A 33 12.61 -5.31 -8.25
C LEU A 33 13.18 -5.51 -9.66
N GLY A 34 14.51 -5.55 -9.79
CA GLY A 34 15.22 -5.79 -11.06
C GLY A 34 14.83 -7.11 -11.74
N ASP A 35 14.70 -8.19 -10.97
CA ASP A 35 14.32 -9.51 -11.51
C ASP A 35 12.89 -9.52 -12.05
N GLU A 36 11.98 -8.87 -11.32
CA GLU A 36 10.57 -8.75 -11.72
C GLU A 36 10.41 -7.83 -12.94
N CYS A 37 11.21 -6.77 -13.05
CA CYS A 37 11.25 -5.89 -14.22
C CYS A 37 11.83 -6.59 -15.47
N ALA A 38 12.88 -7.38 -15.33
CA ALA A 38 13.53 -8.07 -16.45
C ALA A 38 12.57 -9.03 -17.17
N ARG A 39 11.65 -9.65 -16.42
CA ARG A 39 10.63 -10.56 -16.95
C ARG A 39 9.51 -9.83 -17.70
N GLY A 40 9.22 -8.59 -17.34
CA GLY A 40 8.12 -7.79 -17.88
C GLY A 40 8.53 -6.68 -18.86
N GLY A 41 9.78 -6.66 -19.32
CA GLY A 41 10.26 -5.63 -20.26
C GLY A 41 10.49 -4.25 -19.63
N GLY A 42 10.84 -4.23 -18.34
CA GLY A 42 11.14 -3.01 -17.56
C GLY A 42 10.14 -2.69 -16.46
N LEU A 43 8.98 -3.37 -16.43
CA LEU A 43 7.95 -3.18 -15.39
C LEU A 43 7.38 -4.55 -14.94
N PRO A 44 7.24 -4.81 -13.63
CA PRO A 44 6.61 -6.03 -13.13
C PRO A 44 5.18 -6.17 -13.62
N HIS A 45 4.79 -7.37 -14.07
CA HIS A 45 3.46 -7.64 -14.61
C HIS A 45 2.33 -7.30 -13.62
N PHE A 46 2.56 -7.55 -12.33
CA PHE A 46 1.61 -7.19 -11.27
C PHE A 46 1.29 -5.69 -11.29
N LEU A 47 2.33 -4.83 -11.33
CA LEU A 47 2.15 -3.38 -11.38
C LEU A 47 1.42 -2.94 -12.65
N ALA A 48 1.84 -3.44 -13.81
CA ALA A 48 1.19 -3.11 -15.08
C ALA A 48 -0.31 -3.45 -15.08
N ARG A 49 -0.68 -4.61 -14.52
CA ARG A 49 -2.07 -5.07 -14.45
C ARG A 49 -2.89 -4.25 -13.46
N CYS A 50 -2.37 -4.00 -12.25
CA CYS A 50 -3.07 -3.22 -11.25
C CYS A 50 -3.33 -1.78 -11.73
N VAL A 51 -2.34 -1.12 -12.33
CA VAL A 51 -2.50 0.24 -12.86
C VAL A 51 -3.53 0.26 -13.99
N ASN A 52 -3.41 -0.65 -14.96
CA ASN A 52 -4.34 -0.72 -16.09
C ASN A 52 -5.79 -0.98 -15.63
N PHE A 53 -5.97 -1.84 -14.62
CA PHE A 53 -7.28 -2.11 -14.02
C PHE A 53 -7.85 -0.85 -13.34
N ILE A 54 -7.05 -0.17 -12.50
CA ILE A 54 -7.49 1.05 -11.82
C ILE A 54 -7.89 2.13 -12.83
N GLU A 55 -7.15 2.30 -13.92
CA GLU A 55 -7.48 3.28 -14.96
C GLU A 55 -8.75 2.91 -15.73
N LYS A 56 -8.92 1.63 -16.11
CA LYS A 56 -10.08 1.17 -16.89
C LYS A 56 -11.39 1.20 -16.12
N GLU A 57 -11.38 0.81 -14.86
CA GLU A 57 -12.58 0.73 -14.02
C GLU A 57 -12.99 2.08 -13.40
N GLY A 58 -12.34 3.18 -13.79
CA GLY A 58 -12.71 4.52 -13.32
C GLY A 58 -12.12 4.87 -11.94
N GLY A 59 -10.93 4.36 -11.62
CA GLY A 59 -10.18 4.69 -10.41
C GLY A 59 -9.91 6.18 -10.23
N LEU A 60 -9.82 6.95 -11.32
CA LEU A 60 -9.65 8.40 -11.26
C LEU A 60 -10.92 9.14 -10.81
N GLN A 61 -12.10 8.52 -10.97
CA GLN A 61 -13.38 9.06 -10.47
C GLN A 61 -13.71 8.54 -9.07
N THR A 62 -12.92 7.58 -8.56
CA THR A 62 -13.14 6.98 -7.24
C THR A 62 -12.63 7.90 -6.13
N GLU A 63 -13.49 8.25 -5.19
CA GLU A 63 -13.13 9.11 -4.07
C GLU A 63 -12.02 8.49 -3.23
N GLY A 64 -10.93 9.23 -3.02
CA GLY A 64 -9.87 8.80 -2.10
C GLY A 64 -9.15 7.52 -2.53
N ILE A 65 -9.07 7.26 -3.84
CA ILE A 65 -8.17 6.22 -4.38
C ILE A 65 -6.75 6.41 -3.81
N TYR A 66 -6.10 5.30 -3.42
CA TYR A 66 -4.84 5.24 -2.66
C TYR A 66 -4.85 5.82 -1.22
N ARG A 67 -5.76 6.73 -0.87
CA ARG A 67 -5.92 7.26 0.50
C ARG A 67 -6.73 6.31 1.39
N ILE A 68 -7.87 5.83 0.89
CA ILE A 68 -8.77 4.93 1.62
C ILE A 68 -8.26 3.49 1.49
N PRO A 69 -8.04 2.75 2.59
CA PRO A 69 -7.59 1.37 2.52
C PRO A 69 -8.71 0.45 2.01
N GLY A 70 -8.33 -0.54 1.20
CA GLY A 70 -9.22 -1.60 0.76
C GLY A 70 -9.52 -2.62 1.87
N ASN A 71 -10.52 -3.47 1.63
CA ASN A 71 -10.87 -4.57 2.53
C ASN A 71 -9.73 -5.61 2.60
N GLN A 72 -9.29 -5.94 3.81
CA GLN A 72 -8.15 -6.85 4.04
C GLN A 72 -8.40 -8.29 3.57
N SER A 73 -9.63 -8.79 3.68
CA SER A 73 -9.97 -10.16 3.25
C SER A 73 -9.92 -10.29 1.73
N GLN A 74 -10.44 -9.28 1.00
CA GLN A 74 -10.36 -9.25 -0.46
C GLN A 74 -8.93 -9.00 -0.94
N LEU A 75 -8.16 -8.20 -0.21
CA LEU A 75 -6.75 -7.97 -0.49
C LEU A 75 -5.94 -9.28 -0.43
N ALA A 76 -6.08 -10.05 0.65
CA ALA A 76 -5.41 -11.35 0.78
C ALA A 76 -5.79 -12.31 -0.36
N GLU A 77 -7.05 -12.28 -0.82
CA GLU A 77 -7.49 -13.08 -1.96
C GLU A 77 -6.78 -12.66 -3.26
N VAL A 78 -6.73 -11.36 -3.54
CA VAL A 78 -6.02 -10.82 -4.71
C VAL A 78 -4.55 -11.23 -4.69
N GLU A 79 -3.86 -11.04 -3.57
CA GLU A 79 -2.45 -11.39 -3.46
C GLU A 79 -2.22 -12.90 -3.63
N ARG A 80 -3.08 -13.74 -3.06
CA ARG A 80 -3.04 -15.20 -3.24
C ARG A 80 -3.24 -15.61 -4.70
N GLN A 81 -4.13 -14.95 -5.42
CA GLN A 81 -4.36 -15.23 -6.83
C GLN A 81 -3.16 -14.84 -7.70
N PHE A 82 -2.50 -13.71 -7.40
CA PHE A 82 -1.26 -13.33 -8.09
C PHE A 82 -0.06 -14.21 -7.74
N ALA A 83 -0.03 -14.77 -6.53
CA ALA A 83 1.00 -15.73 -6.14
C ALA A 83 0.84 -17.09 -6.83
N SER A 84 -0.41 -17.53 -7.06
CA SER A 84 -0.74 -18.83 -7.64
C SER A 84 -0.83 -18.82 -9.16
N ASN A 85 -1.38 -17.75 -9.75
CA ASN A 85 -1.40 -17.51 -11.19
C ASN A 85 -0.49 -16.32 -11.49
N SER A 86 0.49 -16.49 -12.38
CA SER A 86 1.38 -15.40 -12.76
C SER A 86 0.67 -14.29 -13.59
N ALA A 87 -0.62 -14.45 -13.93
CA ALA A 87 -1.41 -13.52 -14.73
C ALA A 87 -2.94 -13.66 -14.51
N PRO A 88 -3.48 -13.40 -13.30
CA PRO A 88 -4.92 -13.38 -13.10
C PRO A 88 -5.52 -12.21 -13.90
N ASP A 89 -6.64 -12.47 -14.56
CA ASP A 89 -7.39 -11.43 -15.24
C ASP A 89 -8.24 -10.66 -14.21
N LEU A 90 -7.77 -9.47 -13.83
CA LEU A 90 -8.47 -8.64 -12.84
C LEU A 90 -9.84 -8.19 -13.31
N SER A 91 -10.08 -8.05 -14.62
CA SER A 91 -11.39 -7.68 -15.17
C SER A 91 -12.45 -8.76 -15.04
N SER A 92 -12.05 -10.02 -14.92
CA SER A 92 -12.98 -11.14 -14.74
C SER A 92 -13.50 -11.25 -13.29
N ILE A 93 -12.89 -10.51 -12.36
CA ILE A 93 -13.20 -10.55 -10.93
C ILE A 93 -13.70 -9.16 -10.53
N GLU A 94 -14.92 -9.07 -10.00
CA GLU A 94 -15.49 -7.82 -9.52
C GLU A 94 -14.76 -7.35 -8.24
N LEU A 95 -13.56 -6.78 -8.41
CA LEU A 95 -12.68 -6.34 -7.34
C LEU A 95 -12.85 -4.85 -7.07
N PRO A 96 -13.05 -4.43 -5.81
CA PRO A 96 -13.10 -3.00 -5.49
C PRO A 96 -11.77 -2.30 -5.76
N LEU A 97 -11.84 -1.10 -6.33
CA LEU A 97 -10.66 -0.30 -6.69
C LEU A 97 -9.73 -0.01 -5.51
N HIS A 98 -10.30 0.24 -4.32
CA HIS A 98 -9.53 0.44 -3.09
C HIS A 98 -8.67 -0.78 -2.71
N VAL A 99 -9.13 -2.00 -3.01
CA VAL A 99 -8.39 -3.23 -2.73
C VAL A 99 -7.18 -3.32 -3.65
N VAL A 100 -7.37 -3.12 -4.96
CA VAL A 100 -6.29 -3.17 -5.95
C VAL A 100 -5.26 -2.06 -5.70
N ALA A 101 -5.71 -0.85 -5.36
CA ALA A 101 -4.83 0.25 -4.96
C ALA A 101 -4.00 -0.07 -3.70
N THR A 102 -4.61 -0.77 -2.74
CA THR A 102 -3.90 -1.21 -1.52
C THR A 102 -2.88 -2.30 -1.84
N ALA A 103 -3.23 -3.26 -2.69
CA ALA A 103 -2.32 -4.31 -3.16
C ALA A 103 -1.09 -3.72 -3.88
N LEU A 104 -1.33 -2.74 -4.76
CA LEU A 104 -0.27 -2.01 -5.45
C LEU A 104 0.67 -1.29 -4.47
N LYS A 105 0.11 -0.63 -3.45
CA LYS A 105 0.91 0.01 -2.40
C LYS A 105 1.73 -1.01 -1.60
N ASN A 106 1.11 -2.12 -1.21
CA ASN A 106 1.74 -3.17 -0.43
C ASN A 106 2.94 -3.78 -1.16
N PHE A 107 2.83 -3.97 -2.48
CA PHE A 107 3.92 -4.49 -3.31
C PHE A 107 5.23 -3.72 -3.11
N PHE A 108 5.17 -2.39 -3.09
CA PHE A 108 6.36 -1.55 -2.88
C PHE A 108 6.89 -1.60 -1.44
N THR A 109 6.03 -1.78 -0.44
CA THR A 109 6.45 -1.90 0.96
C THR A 109 7.09 -3.25 1.29
N GLN A 110 6.81 -4.28 0.48
CA GLN A 110 7.32 -5.64 0.66
C GLN A 110 8.63 -5.91 -0.12
N LEU A 111 9.10 -4.95 -0.91
CA LEU A 111 10.38 -5.06 -1.62
C LEU A 111 11.55 -5.15 -0.64
N SER A 112 12.59 -5.92 -1.00
CA SER A 112 13.81 -6.05 -0.18
C SER A 112 14.55 -4.73 -0.01
N GLU A 113 14.44 -3.83 -0.98
CA GLU A 113 14.96 -2.47 -0.96
C GLU A 113 13.83 -1.50 -1.29
N PRO A 114 13.72 -0.32 -0.62
CA PRO A 114 12.73 0.68 -0.99
C PRO A 114 12.89 1.12 -2.45
N VAL A 115 11.77 1.47 -3.09
CA VAL A 115 11.74 1.95 -4.49
C VAL A 115 12.68 3.14 -4.72
N ILE A 116 12.81 3.99 -3.71
CA ILE A 116 13.83 5.04 -3.65
C ILE A 116 14.93 4.51 -2.71
N PRO A 117 16.07 4.03 -3.26
CA PRO A 117 17.21 3.59 -2.47
C PRO A 117 17.62 4.64 -1.44
N THR A 118 18.04 4.19 -0.26
CA THR A 118 18.41 5.09 0.86
C THR A 118 19.53 6.06 0.48
N VAL A 119 20.43 5.65 -0.42
CA VAL A 119 21.52 6.48 -0.94
C VAL A 119 21.05 7.75 -1.66
N PHE A 120 19.80 7.78 -2.15
CA PHE A 120 19.24 8.95 -2.83
C PHE A 120 18.33 9.80 -1.92
N GLN A 121 18.01 9.33 -0.71
CA GLN A 121 17.06 10.03 0.15
C GLN A 121 17.62 11.38 0.64
N ASP A 122 18.87 11.41 1.12
CA ASP A 122 19.51 12.66 1.57
C ASP A 122 19.76 13.65 0.41
N PRO A 123 20.33 13.24 -0.75
CA PRO A 123 20.48 14.13 -1.91
C PRO A 123 19.16 14.73 -2.41
N ILE A 124 18.07 13.95 -2.40
CA ILE A 124 16.74 14.45 -2.80
C ILE A 124 16.23 15.46 -1.76
N ALA A 125 16.40 15.18 -0.46
CA ALA A 125 15.96 16.08 0.60
C ALA A 125 16.71 17.43 0.57
N GLU A 126 18.03 17.40 0.33
CA GLU A 126 18.85 18.60 0.17
C GLU A 126 18.42 19.42 -1.05
N ALA A 127 18.26 18.77 -2.22
CA ALA A 127 17.82 19.44 -3.43
C ALA A 127 16.42 20.10 -3.30
N VAL A 128 15.51 19.50 -2.53
CA VAL A 128 14.19 20.07 -2.24
C VAL A 128 14.28 21.25 -1.26
N ALA A 129 15.26 21.26 -0.36
CA ALA A 129 15.49 22.35 0.59
C ALA A 129 16.15 23.57 -0.07
N GLU A 130 16.89 23.38 -1.15
CA GLU A 130 17.53 24.46 -1.92
C GLU A 130 16.56 25.23 -2.84
N ASP A 131 15.27 24.88 -2.89
CA ASP A 131 14.27 25.59 -3.70
C ASP A 131 14.15 27.06 -3.23
N PRO A 132 14.67 28.03 -3.99
CA PRO A 132 14.73 29.42 -3.56
C PRO A 132 13.40 30.08 -3.90
N ALA A 133 12.36 29.78 -3.12
CA ALA A 133 11.17 30.60 -3.09
C ALA A 133 11.53 31.97 -2.47
N VAL A 134 11.78 32.93 -3.37
CA VAL A 134 11.87 34.40 -3.19
C VAL A 134 13.26 34.97 -2.86
N VAL A 135 14.00 35.25 -3.94
CA VAL A 135 14.72 36.53 -4.10
C VAL A 135 13.67 37.65 -4.30
N ASN A 136 13.87 38.77 -3.59
CA ASN A 136 13.20 40.09 -3.60
C ASN A 136 12.23 40.37 -2.42
N ASP A 137 12.77 41.03 -1.39
CA ASP A 137 12.41 42.44 -1.10
C ASP A 137 13.70 43.28 -1.15
#